data_AF-A0A972XMB3-F1
#
_entry.id   AF-A0A972XMB3-F1
#
_cell.length_a   1.000
_cell.length_b   1.000
_cell.length_c   1.000
_cell.angle_alpha   90.00
_cell.angle_beta   90.00
_cell.angle_gamma   90.00
#
_symmetry.space_group_name_H-M   'P 1'
#
loop_
_entity.id
_entity.type
_entity.pdbx_description
1 polymer ?
#
loop_
_entity_poly.entity_id
_entity_poly.type
_entity_poly.pdbx_seq_one_letter_code
_entity_poly.pdbx_strand_id
1 'polypeptide(L)'
;HKKGDYQTNNVEIAALTAPKPILMISDGADWTQNTPKVEFPFMQKIYALYQKENLVENVHLAKDVHDYGPNKRMGMYPFMAKYLSLDLPNVMDAGGNIDEGPSKVLSPAELSVFNEAYPLPVNAVKGDVEVMKLLQF
;
A
#
# COMPACT_ATOMS: atom_id res chain seq x y z
N HIS A 1 8.02 -15.28 -8.23
CA HIS A 1 7.61 -15.34 -9.65
C HIS A 1 8.61 -16.17 -10.44
N LYS A 2 8.19 -17.23 -11.14
CA LYS A 2 9.08 -18.14 -11.88
C LYS A 2 8.53 -18.43 -13.26
N LYS A 3 9.39 -18.47 -14.28
CA LYS A 3 9.08 -18.93 -15.63
C LYS A 3 10.33 -19.53 -16.27
N GLY A 4 10.38 -20.86 -16.41
CA GLY A 4 11.59 -21.55 -16.86
C GLY A 4 12.76 -21.25 -15.93
N ASP A 5 13.88 -20.81 -16.50
CA ASP A 5 15.10 -20.45 -15.77
C ASP A 5 15.06 -19.04 -15.15
N TYR A 6 14.00 -18.27 -15.41
CA TYR A 6 13.84 -16.92 -14.87
C TYR A 6 13.09 -16.95 -13.55
N GLN A 7 13.63 -16.24 -12.56
CA GLN A 7 13.02 -16.03 -11.27
C GLN A 7 13.15 -14.57 -10.86
N THR A 8 12.08 -14.03 -10.27
CA THR A 8 12.08 -12.73 -9.59
C THR A 8 11.16 -12.79 -8.36
N ASN A 9 11.16 -11.73 -7.56
CA ASN A 9 10.36 -11.59 -6.34
C ASN A 9 9.71 -10.20 -6.27
N ASN A 10 8.82 -9.99 -5.30
CA ASN A 10 8.11 -8.70 -5.17
C ASN A 10 9.04 -7.53 -4.83
N VAL A 11 10.17 -7.77 -4.16
CA VAL A 11 11.14 -6.74 -3.79
C VAL A 11 11.88 -6.23 -5.03
N GLU A 12 12.26 -7.13 -5.95
CA GLU A 12 12.83 -6.76 -7.25
C GLU A 12 11.83 -5.99 -8.11
N ILE A 13 10.55 -6.37 -8.10
CA ILE A 13 9.50 -5.62 -8.81
C ILE A 13 9.32 -4.23 -8.18
N ALA A 14 9.28 -4.14 -6.84
CA ALA A 14 9.20 -2.86 -6.15
C ALA A 14 10.41 -1.97 -6.45
N ALA A 15 11.61 -2.55 -6.60
CA ALA A 15 12.83 -1.82 -6.92
C ALA A 15 12.78 -1.14 -8.31
N LEU A 16 11.88 -1.55 -9.21
CA LEU A 16 11.66 -0.88 -10.51
C LEU A 16 11.14 0.55 -10.37
N THR A 17 10.66 0.96 -9.19
CA THR A 17 10.25 2.34 -8.95
C THR A 17 11.44 3.28 -8.72
N ALA A 18 12.64 2.75 -8.46
CA ALA A 18 13.80 3.58 -8.19
C ALA A 18 14.05 4.58 -9.33
N PRO A 19 14.34 5.85 -9.04
CA PRO A 19 14.56 6.45 -7.72
C PRO A 19 13.34 7.16 -7.11
N LYS A 20 12.10 6.83 -7.51
CA LYS A 20 10.90 7.45 -6.91
C LYS A 20 10.77 7.07 -5.43
N PRO A 21 10.19 7.92 -4.57
CA PRO A 21 10.01 7.61 -3.15
C PRO A 21 9.23 6.31 -2.90
N ILE A 22 9.69 5.49 -1.96
CA ILE A 22 8.97 4.31 -1.45
C ILE A 22 8.99 4.29 0.09
N LEU A 23 7.85 3.93 0.67
CA LEU A 23 7.73 3.52 2.06
C LEU A 23 7.45 2.02 2.15
N MET A 24 8.27 1.30 2.91
CA MET A 24 8.04 -0.10 3.26
C MET A 24 7.54 -0.18 4.69
N ILE A 25 6.27 -0.52 4.89
CA ILE A 25 5.71 -0.79 6.22
C ILE A 25 5.74 -2.30 6.45
N SER A 26 6.25 -2.72 7.60
CA SER A 26 6.43 -4.13 7.97
C SER A 26 6.10 -4.34 9.44
N ASP A 27 5.76 -5.56 9.83
CA ASP A 27 5.48 -5.92 11.22
C ASP A 27 6.25 -7.19 11.64
N GLY A 28 6.17 -7.52 12.94
CA GLY A 28 6.95 -8.60 13.53
C GLY A 28 6.28 -9.98 13.48
N ALA A 29 5.04 -10.09 13.02
CA ALA A 29 4.25 -11.32 13.13
C ALA A 29 3.75 -11.87 11.77
N ASP A 30 4.23 -11.32 10.66
CA ASP A 30 3.93 -11.82 9.32
C ASP A 30 5.19 -12.05 8.46
N TRP A 31 4.99 -12.34 7.17
CA TRP A 31 6.08 -12.60 6.22
C TRP A 31 7.03 -11.41 6.01
N THR A 32 6.69 -10.21 6.50
CA THR A 32 7.50 -8.99 6.43
C THR A 32 8.47 -8.82 7.61
N GLN A 33 8.47 -9.73 8.60
CA GLN A 33 9.34 -9.65 9.79
C GLN A 33 10.84 -9.44 9.48
N ASN A 34 11.31 -9.90 8.32
CA ASN A 34 12.70 -9.80 7.91
C ASN A 34 13.01 -8.53 7.09
N THR A 35 11.99 -7.73 6.74
CA THR A 35 12.11 -6.47 5.98
C THR A 35 13.27 -5.59 6.44
N PRO A 36 13.41 -5.27 7.75
CA PRO A 36 14.51 -4.41 8.19
C PRO A 36 15.91 -5.00 7.99
N LYS A 37 16.03 -6.33 7.79
CA LYS A 37 17.32 -7.05 7.70
C LYS A 37 17.63 -7.55 6.29
N VAL A 38 16.61 -7.79 5.46
CA VAL A 38 16.78 -8.43 4.14
C VAL A 38 16.27 -7.51 3.04
N GLU A 39 14.96 -7.22 3.01
CA GLU A 39 14.33 -6.53 1.89
C GLU A 39 14.67 -5.03 1.85
N PHE A 40 14.67 -4.35 3.00
CA PHE A 40 15.01 -2.92 3.07
C PHE A 40 16.49 -2.66 2.71
N PRO A 41 17.48 -3.39 3.25
CA PRO A 41 18.88 -3.24 2.80
C PRO A 41 19.08 -3.55 1.31
N PHE A 42 18.33 -4.51 0.75
CA PHE A 42 18.33 -4.74 -0.70
C PHE A 42 17.83 -3.50 -1.47
N MET A 43 16.68 -2.94 -1.06
CA MET A 43 16.15 -1.73 -1.69
C MET A 43 17.10 -0.54 -1.58
N GLN A 44 17.75 -0.34 -0.43
CA GLN A 44 18.76 0.70 -0.25
C GLN A 44 19.92 0.55 -1.24
N LYS A 45 20.41 -0.67 -1.49
CA LYS A 45 21.47 -0.92 -2.49
C LYS A 45 21.05 -0.54 -3.90
N ILE A 46 19.79 -0.81 -4.29
CA ILE A 46 19.29 -0.41 -5.60
C ILE A 46 19.18 1.11 -5.69
N TYR A 47 18.63 1.78 -4.67
CA TYR A 47 18.52 3.24 -4.63
C TYR A 47 19.89 3.94 -4.59
N ALA A 48 20.91 3.30 -4.03
CA ALA A 48 22.29 3.79 -4.03
C ALA A 48 22.91 3.91 -5.43
N LEU A 49 22.47 3.07 -6.38
CA LEU A 49 22.87 3.20 -7.79
C LEU A 49 22.47 4.55 -8.39
N TYR A 50 21.46 5.20 -7.80
CA TYR A 50 20.96 6.52 -8.20
C TYR A 50 21.40 7.64 -7.24
N GLN A 51 22.16 7.35 -6.18
CA GLN A 51 22.49 8.28 -5.09
C GLN A 51 21.23 8.86 -4.42
N LYS A 52 20.21 8.01 -4.22
CA LYS A 52 18.88 8.37 -3.70
C LYS A 52 18.41 7.45 -2.57
N GLU A 53 19.32 6.91 -1.78
CA GLU A 53 19.04 6.03 -0.63
C GLU A 53 18.03 6.62 0.35
N ASN A 54 18.01 7.95 0.48
CA ASN A 54 17.08 8.69 1.33
C ASN A 54 15.63 8.73 0.82
N LEU A 55 15.35 8.21 -0.38
CA LEU A 55 14.00 8.11 -0.95
C LEU A 55 13.35 6.75 -0.67
N VAL A 56 14.06 5.80 -0.04
CA VAL A 56 13.45 4.58 0.46
C VAL A 56 13.46 4.57 1.99
N GLU A 57 12.29 4.40 2.58
CA GLU A 57 12.08 4.47 4.03
C GLU A 57 11.44 3.15 4.51
N ASN A 58 11.77 2.68 5.72
CA ASN A 58 11.13 1.52 6.33
C ASN A 58 10.60 1.85 7.72
N VAL A 59 9.31 1.60 7.94
CA VAL A 59 8.65 1.63 9.25
C VAL A 59 8.42 0.18 9.66
N HIS A 60 9.21 -0.31 10.61
CA HIS A 60 9.10 -1.66 11.13
C HIS A 60 8.44 -1.68 12.52
N LEU A 61 7.28 -2.32 12.61
CA LEU A 61 6.42 -2.39 13.78
C LEU A 61 6.57 -3.77 14.43
N ALA A 62 7.69 -3.99 15.12
CA ALA A 62 8.09 -5.32 15.61
C ALA A 62 7.10 -6.00 16.58
N LYS A 63 6.20 -5.25 17.22
CA LYS A 63 5.19 -5.77 18.17
C LYS A 63 3.79 -5.91 17.58
N ASP A 64 3.61 -5.45 16.35
CA ASP A 64 2.33 -5.48 15.66
C ASP A 64 2.12 -6.81 14.94
N VAL A 65 0.88 -7.02 14.46
CA VAL A 65 0.47 -8.16 13.64
C VAL A 65 -0.03 -7.73 12.26
N HIS A 66 -0.41 -8.72 11.44
CA HIS A 66 -0.89 -8.56 10.07
C HIS A 66 -2.24 -7.82 9.99
N ASP A 67 -2.18 -6.50 9.83
CA ASP A 67 -3.34 -5.61 9.67
C ASP A 67 -2.95 -4.28 9.00
N TYR A 68 -3.94 -3.43 8.72
CA TYR A 68 -3.74 -2.03 8.35
C TYR A 68 -4.22 -1.08 9.48
N GLY A 69 -3.79 -1.36 10.72
CA GLY A 69 -4.16 -0.66 11.93
C GLY A 69 -3.52 0.74 12.09
N PRO A 70 -3.84 1.45 13.19
CA PRO A 70 -3.41 2.84 13.42
C PRO A 70 -1.90 3.04 13.26
N ASN A 71 -1.07 2.17 13.84
CA ASN A 71 0.40 2.30 13.75
C ASN A 71 0.91 2.32 12.30
N LYS A 72 0.33 1.50 11.42
CA LYS A 72 0.69 1.47 9.99
C LYS A 72 0.25 2.77 9.31
N ARG A 73 -0.98 3.23 9.59
CA ARG A 73 -1.50 4.49 9.06
C ARG A 73 -0.67 5.69 9.52
N MET A 74 -0.27 5.73 10.80
CA MET A 74 0.62 6.75 11.35
C MET A 74 2.00 6.77 10.68
N GLY A 75 2.53 5.61 10.26
CA GLY A 75 3.74 5.56 9.43
C GLY A 75 3.51 6.09 8.00
N MET A 76 2.32 5.87 7.45
CA MET A 76 1.96 6.26 6.08
C MET A 76 1.68 7.76 5.91
N TYR A 77 0.97 8.41 6.85
CA TYR A 77 0.51 9.80 6.68
C TYR A 77 1.65 10.80 6.42
N PRO A 78 2.73 10.83 7.22
CA PRO A 78 3.82 11.79 7.01
C PRO A 78 4.52 11.58 5.66
N PHE A 79 4.69 10.32 5.24
CA PHE A 79 5.31 9.99 3.96
C PHE A 79 4.48 10.52 2.78
N MET A 80 3.17 10.25 2.79
CA MET A 80 2.26 10.71 1.73
C MET A 80 2.19 12.23 1.70
N ALA A 81 2.07 12.89 2.86
CA ALA A 81 2.02 14.33 2.92
C ALA A 81 3.29 15.00 2.38
N LYS A 82 4.47 14.45 2.72
CA LYS A 82 5.76 14.93 2.20
C LYS A 82 5.84 14.83 0.68
N TYR A 83 5.53 13.67 0.11
CA TYR A 83 5.80 13.41 -1.33
C TYR A 83 4.65 13.78 -2.27
N LEU A 84 3.43 13.98 -1.75
CA LEU A 84 2.30 14.51 -2.51
C LEU A 84 1.98 15.97 -2.18
N SER A 85 2.79 16.62 -1.33
CA SER A 85 2.60 18.00 -0.89
C SER A 85 1.20 18.24 -0.29
N LEU A 86 0.78 17.36 0.62
CA LEU A 86 -0.50 17.47 1.32
C LEU A 86 -0.34 18.25 2.64
N ASP A 87 -1.39 18.95 3.02
CA ASP A 87 -1.46 19.72 4.27
C ASP A 87 -1.71 18.80 5.47
N LEU A 88 -0.65 18.18 5.98
CA LEU A 88 -0.70 17.34 7.18
C LEU A 88 -1.33 18.04 8.40
N PRO A 89 -1.15 19.36 8.64
CA PRO A 89 -1.82 20.05 9.74
C PRO A 89 -3.36 20.01 9.69
N ASN A 90 -3.96 19.84 8.51
CA ASN A 90 -5.43 19.79 8.39
C ASN A 90 -6.04 18.50 8.95
N VAL A 91 -5.22 17.49 9.22
CA VAL A 91 -5.64 16.20 9.79
C VAL A 91 -5.00 15.94 11.15
N MET A 92 -4.56 17.00 11.84
CA MET A 92 -3.94 16.90 13.17
C MET A 92 -4.86 17.46 14.26
N ASP A 93 -4.80 16.87 15.45
CA ASP A 93 -5.40 17.42 16.66
C ASP A 93 -4.56 18.60 17.23
N ALA A 94 -5.07 19.24 18.28
CA ALA A 94 -4.36 20.33 18.96
C ALA A 94 -3.03 19.90 19.63
N GLY A 95 -2.79 18.59 19.78
CA GLY A 95 -1.56 18.01 20.28
C GLY A 95 -0.53 17.69 19.18
N GLY A 96 -0.87 17.91 17.90
CA GLY A 96 -0.02 17.59 16.77
C GLY A 96 -0.03 16.11 16.35
N ASN A 97 -0.96 15.30 16.87
CA ASN A 97 -1.16 13.92 16.43
C ASN A 97 -2.14 13.86 15.28
N ILE A 98 -2.03 12.87 14.40
CA ILE A 98 -3.05 12.66 13.36
C ILE A 98 -4.39 12.29 14.01
N ASP A 99 -5.44 13.01 13.63
CA ASP A 99 -6.81 12.79 14.05
C ASP A 99 -7.64 12.24 12.88
N GLU A 100 -7.98 10.95 12.97
CA GLU A 100 -8.87 10.29 12.01
C GLU A 100 -10.35 10.47 12.36
N GLY A 101 -10.68 11.02 13.54
CA GLY A 101 -12.04 11.17 14.05
C GLY A 101 -13.01 11.93 13.13
N PRO A 102 -12.59 12.98 12.40
CA PRO A 102 -13.44 13.66 11.41
C PRO A 102 -13.85 12.78 10.22
N SER A 103 -13.17 11.67 9.96
CA SER A 103 -13.48 10.79 8.84
C SER A 103 -14.74 9.97 9.10
N LYS A 104 -15.81 10.23 8.34
CA LYS A 104 -17.03 9.42 8.39
C LYS A 104 -16.80 8.06 7.73
N VAL A 105 -16.98 6.99 8.50
CA VAL A 105 -17.05 5.62 7.94
C VAL A 105 -18.41 5.44 7.27
N LEU A 106 -18.40 5.33 5.95
CA LEU A 106 -19.62 5.12 5.15
C LEU A 106 -20.04 3.65 5.16
N SER A 107 -21.33 3.41 5.09
CA SER A 107 -21.89 2.07 4.90
C SER A 107 -21.57 1.54 3.49
N PRO A 108 -21.58 0.21 3.29
CA PRO A 108 -21.43 -0.37 1.95
C PRO A 108 -22.46 0.15 0.95
N ALA A 109 -23.68 0.45 1.38
CA ALA A 109 -24.73 1.01 0.52
C ALA A 109 -24.40 2.43 0.06
N GLU A 110 -23.86 3.28 0.95
CA GLU A 110 -23.40 4.64 0.59
C GLU A 110 -22.19 4.62 -0.35
N LEU A 111 -21.34 3.60 -0.27
CA LEU A 111 -20.18 3.41 -1.15
C LEU A 111 -20.53 2.72 -2.48
N SER A 112 -21.75 2.17 -2.61
CA SER A 112 -22.15 1.40 -3.78
C SER A 112 -22.58 2.31 -4.93
N VAL A 113 -21.91 2.17 -6.07
CA VAL A 113 -22.28 2.90 -7.31
C VAL A 113 -23.59 2.37 -7.88
N PHE A 114 -23.80 1.05 -7.85
CA PHE A 114 -25.00 0.42 -8.42
C PHE A 114 -26.04 0.14 -7.34
N ASN A 115 -27.26 0.62 -7.58
CA ASN A 115 -28.41 0.48 -6.69
C ASN A 115 -29.72 0.54 -7.49
N GLU A 116 -30.86 0.66 -6.82
CA GLU A 116 -32.17 0.73 -7.49
C GLU A 116 -32.31 1.93 -8.44
N ALA A 117 -31.69 3.08 -8.10
CA ALA A 117 -31.71 4.27 -8.94
C ALA A 117 -30.67 4.22 -10.07
N TYR A 118 -29.55 3.53 -9.85
CA TYR A 118 -28.46 3.34 -10.81
C TYR A 118 -28.22 1.84 -11.02
N PRO A 119 -29.08 1.15 -11.78
CA PRO A 119 -28.96 -0.28 -11.94
C PRO A 119 -27.66 -0.65 -12.67
N LEU A 120 -27.14 -1.84 -12.36
CA LEU A 120 -26.00 -2.41 -13.05
C LEU A 120 -26.28 -2.46 -14.58
N PRO A 121 -25.34 -2.02 -15.45
CA PRO A 121 -25.55 -2.03 -16.89
C PRO A 121 -25.97 -3.39 -17.44
N VAL A 122 -26.82 -3.39 -18.46
CA VAL A 122 -27.40 -4.62 -19.05
C VAL A 122 -26.35 -5.55 -19.64
N ASN A 123 -25.22 -5.01 -20.08
CA ASN A 123 -24.09 -5.73 -20.66
C ASN A 123 -22.99 -6.08 -19.65
N ALA A 124 -23.22 -5.87 -18.35
CA ALA A 124 -22.26 -6.27 -17.32
C ALA A 124 -22.09 -7.79 -17.32
N VAL A 125 -20.84 -8.26 -17.31
CA VAL A 125 -20.52 -9.67 -17.11
C VAL A 125 -20.86 -10.06 -15.68
N LYS A 126 -21.60 -11.17 -15.51
CA LYS A 126 -22.14 -11.57 -14.21
C LYS A 126 -21.79 -13.03 -13.91
N GLY A 127 -21.23 -13.24 -12.72
CA GLY A 127 -20.89 -14.57 -12.22
C GLY A 127 -19.56 -15.10 -12.74
N ASP A 128 -18.96 -15.97 -11.95
CA ASP A 128 -17.59 -16.44 -12.16
C ASP A 128 -17.42 -17.14 -13.52
N VAL A 129 -18.43 -17.89 -13.98
CA VAL A 129 -18.38 -18.61 -15.26
C VAL A 129 -18.19 -17.67 -16.44
N GLU A 130 -18.97 -16.58 -16.51
CA GLU A 130 -18.88 -15.63 -17.63
C GLU A 130 -17.62 -14.78 -17.56
N VAL A 131 -17.13 -14.50 -16.34
CA VAL A 131 -15.82 -13.86 -16.13
C VAL A 131 -14.70 -14.75 -16.64
N MET A 132 -14.71 -16.05 -16.32
CA MET A 132 -13.66 -16.98 -16.75
C MET A 132 -13.63 -17.14 -18.28
N LYS A 133 -14.80 -17.24 -18.93
CA LYS A 133 -14.89 -17.25 -20.40
C LYS A 133 -14.28 -16.00 -21.03
N LEU A 134 -14.53 -14.82 -20.46
CA LEU A 134 -13.94 -13.57 -20.95
C LEU A 134 -12.42 -13.58 -20.85
N LEU A 135 -11.90 -14.13 -19.75
CA LEU A 135 -10.47 -14.25 -19.49
C LEU A 135 -9.80 -15.40 -20.26
N GLN A 136 -10.56 -16.14 -21.07
CA GLN A 136 -10.08 -17.29 -21.87
C GLN A 136 -9.48 -18.42 -21.02
N PHE A 137 -10.01 -18.59 -19.81
CA PHE A 137 -9.73 -19.75 -18.96
C PHE A 137 -10.80 -20.84 -19.10
#